data_AF-A0A4Y2W1Y1-F1
#
_entry.id   AF-A0A4Y2W1Y1-F1
#
_cell.length_a   1.000
_cell.length_b   1.000
_cell.length_c   1.000
_cell.angle_alpha   90.00
_cell.angle_beta   90.00
_cell.angle_gamma   90.00
#
_symmetry.space_group_name_H-M   'P 1'
#
loop_
_entity.id
_entity.type
_entity.pdbx_description
1 polymer ?
#
loop_
_entity_poly.entity_id
_entity_poly.type
_entity_poly.pdbx_seq_one_letter_code
_entity_poly.pdbx_strand_id
1 'polypeptide(L)'
;MPKSSFFLMMVKILVFVHHTGLLPTLGKIIERLFLLQLNKWLDRNNIIHHNQYGFREGKSCDLAIHHLIETIKIRMPSEHLALVSLDIKSAFDTMNWPVLFKTLESYGFPAFFKNFIYFYPKNRRVFYTNDVLEISRSCSKGCPQGSVIAPTIWNIYINSILINDRPDLHIQAFADDLVLLIGGRTARELENKTNLILAAISDKLEDLELKLSIEKCQAVVYRSIASQKFSKRNSTVLNRKPTFKIKNHSIKAKNMVGLSWVKAHVGIPGNELADQQAELAITSGEKFVIPAPYSHLKGLLKNYIVNKWNEY
;
A
#
# COMPACT_ATOMS: atom_id res chain seq x y z
N MET A 1 7.89 15.17 25.62
CA MET A 1 6.72 14.26 25.65
C MET A 1 6.40 13.80 24.22
N PRO A 2 6.66 12.54 23.81
CA PRO A 2 6.53 12.14 22.41
C PRO A 2 5.20 11.39 22.17
N LYS A 3 4.17 12.10 21.68
CA LYS A 3 2.89 11.53 21.19
C LYS A 3 2.87 11.29 19.68
N SER A 4 3.99 11.42 18.96
CA SER A 4 3.98 11.61 17.50
C SER A 4 4.15 10.36 16.62
N SER A 5 4.51 9.20 17.16
CA SER A 5 5.05 8.13 16.30
C SER A 5 4.03 7.13 15.73
N PHE A 6 2.83 6.97 16.33
CA PHE A 6 1.77 6.08 15.76
C PHE A 6 0.76 6.85 14.91
N PHE A 7 0.52 8.13 15.24
CA PHE A 7 -0.28 9.03 14.40
C PHE A 7 0.33 9.17 13.00
N LEU A 8 1.67 9.16 12.89
CA LEU A 8 2.37 9.11 11.61
C LEU A 8 2.14 7.81 10.80
N MET A 9 1.84 6.69 11.47
CA MET A 9 1.60 5.40 10.79
C MET A 9 0.20 5.36 10.16
N MET A 10 -0.80 5.97 10.81
CA MET A 10 -2.14 6.13 10.23
C MET A 10 -2.23 7.29 9.23
N VAL A 11 -1.45 8.36 9.41
CA VAL A 11 -1.42 9.51 8.47
C VAL A 11 -0.65 9.19 7.18
N LYS A 12 0.35 8.29 7.22
CA LYS A 12 1.02 7.80 6.02
C LYS A 12 0.09 7.04 5.07
N ILE A 13 -0.86 6.29 5.62
CA ILE A 13 -1.90 5.61 4.85
C ILE A 13 -2.87 6.62 4.19
N LEU A 14 -2.90 7.89 4.65
CA LEU A 14 -3.88 8.88 4.21
C LEU A 14 -3.34 10.03 3.33
N VAL A 15 -2.02 10.15 3.08
CA VAL A 15 -1.49 11.24 2.24
C VAL A 15 -0.33 10.75 1.37
N PHE A 16 -0.64 10.30 0.14
CA PHE A 16 0.32 10.22 -0.96
C PHE A 16 0.00 11.28 -1.99
N VAL A 17 0.46 12.51 -1.77
CA VAL A 17 0.63 13.51 -2.84
C VAL A 17 1.92 14.25 -2.55
N HIS A 18 3.01 13.98 -3.29
CA HIS A 18 4.08 14.97 -3.47
C HIS A 18 5.00 14.71 -4.67
N HIS A 19 4.87 15.59 -5.67
CA HIS A 19 5.88 16.15 -6.58
C HIS A 19 6.42 15.43 -7.85
N THR A 20 5.59 15.55 -8.89
CA THR A 20 5.90 16.03 -10.25
C THR A 20 6.91 15.27 -11.12
N GLY A 21 6.38 14.27 -11.84
CA GLY A 21 6.81 13.84 -13.17
C GLY A 21 5.58 13.64 -14.06
N LEU A 22 4.91 14.73 -14.46
CA LEU A 22 3.63 14.66 -15.16
C LEU A 22 3.78 14.05 -16.56
N LEU A 23 3.24 12.85 -16.74
CA LEU A 23 3.11 12.21 -18.05
C LEU A 23 2.23 13.02 -19.02
N PRO A 24 2.57 13.09 -20.32
CA PRO A 24 1.69 13.64 -21.33
C PRO A 24 0.31 12.97 -21.29
N THR A 25 -0.75 13.75 -21.50
CA THR A 25 -2.15 13.30 -21.36
C THR A 25 -2.45 12.02 -22.15
N LEU A 26 -1.89 11.87 -23.35
CA LEU A 26 -2.04 10.67 -24.18
C LEU A 26 -1.41 9.43 -23.55
N GLY A 27 -0.23 9.57 -22.92
CA GLY A 27 0.44 8.47 -22.22
C GLY A 27 -0.41 7.93 -21.07
N LYS A 28 -1.08 8.80 -20.32
CA LYS A 28 -2.02 8.39 -19.25
C LYS A 28 -3.25 7.66 -19.79
N ILE A 29 -3.71 7.96 -21.01
CA ILE A 29 -4.84 7.25 -21.63
C ILE A 29 -4.42 5.82 -22.01
N ILE A 30 -3.26 5.68 -22.67
CA ILE A 30 -2.71 4.37 -23.04
C ILE A 30 -2.47 3.52 -21.79
N GLU A 31 -1.87 4.09 -20.74
CA GLU A 31 -1.66 3.42 -19.46
C GLU A 31 -2.97 2.95 -18.83
N ARG A 32 -4.04 3.75 -18.89
CA ARG A 32 -5.37 3.36 -18.39
C ARG A 32 -5.96 2.21 -19.19
N LEU A 33 -5.87 2.23 -20.52
CA LEU A 33 -6.39 1.15 -21.37
C LEU A 33 -5.64 -0.15 -21.12
N PHE A 34 -4.31 -0.08 -21.04
CA PHE A 34 -3.48 -1.22 -20.65
C PHE A 34 -3.86 -1.76 -19.27
N LEU A 35 -4.01 -0.87 -18.28
CA LEU A 35 -4.37 -1.24 -16.92
C LEU A 35 -5.71 -1.99 -16.85
N LEU A 36 -6.71 -1.58 -17.63
CA LEU A 36 -8.01 -2.26 -17.69
C LEU A 36 -7.86 -3.71 -18.17
N GLN A 37 -7.04 -3.96 -19.20
CA GLN A 37 -6.81 -5.31 -19.70
C GLN A 37 -5.95 -6.13 -18.74
N LEU A 38 -4.94 -5.51 -18.14
CA LEU A 38 -4.09 -6.14 -17.14
C LEU A 38 -4.91 -6.58 -15.92
N ASN A 39 -5.75 -5.71 -15.34
CA ASN A 39 -6.58 -6.05 -14.20
C ASN A 39 -7.55 -7.20 -14.52
N LYS A 40 -8.21 -7.17 -15.69
CA LYS A 40 -9.06 -8.28 -16.14
C LYS A 40 -8.31 -9.61 -16.19
N TRP A 41 -7.07 -9.60 -16.68
CA TRP A 41 -6.24 -10.80 -16.74
C TRP A 41 -5.78 -11.24 -15.34
N LEU A 42 -5.37 -10.31 -14.48
CA LEU A 42 -4.97 -10.58 -13.09
C LEU A 42 -6.12 -11.23 -12.29
N ASP A 43 -7.34 -10.71 -12.44
CA ASP A 43 -8.51 -11.21 -11.73
C ASP A 43 -8.91 -12.60 -12.22
N ARG A 44 -8.92 -12.83 -13.54
CA ARG A 44 -9.22 -14.15 -14.13
C ARG A 44 -8.25 -15.24 -13.69
N ASN A 45 -6.99 -14.89 -13.44
CA ASN A 45 -5.95 -15.82 -13.02
C ASN A 45 -5.68 -15.79 -11.50
N ASN A 46 -6.46 -15.01 -10.74
CA ASN A 46 -6.32 -14.85 -9.29
C ASN A 46 -4.87 -14.56 -8.83
N ILE A 47 -4.17 -13.68 -9.55
CA ILE A 47 -2.74 -13.43 -9.31
C ILE A 47 -2.53 -12.64 -8.02
N ILE A 48 -3.31 -11.57 -7.80
CA ILE A 48 -3.12 -10.67 -6.66
C ILE A 48 -3.78 -11.24 -5.41
N HIS A 49 -2.96 -11.50 -4.39
CA HIS A 49 -3.36 -12.09 -3.13
C HIS A 49 -4.52 -11.31 -2.48
N HIS A 50 -5.47 -12.02 -1.88
CA HIS A 50 -6.70 -11.43 -1.32
C HIS A 50 -6.45 -10.44 -0.16
N ASN A 51 -5.32 -10.60 0.55
CA ASN A 51 -4.86 -9.70 1.62
C ASN A 51 -4.02 -8.50 1.12
N GLN A 52 -3.96 -8.26 -0.19
CA GLN A 52 -3.54 -6.96 -0.74
C GLN A 52 -4.78 -6.08 -0.87
N TYR A 53 -4.77 -4.93 -0.19
CA TYR A 53 -5.88 -3.97 -0.14
C TYR A 53 -5.57 -2.65 -0.85
N GLY A 54 -4.29 -2.32 -1.07
CA GLY A 54 -3.90 -1.10 -1.74
C GLY A 54 -4.13 -1.17 -3.25
N PHE A 55 -4.58 -0.08 -3.85
CA PHE A 55 -4.70 0.09 -5.31
C PHE A 55 -5.49 -1.01 -6.03
N ARG A 56 -6.55 -1.52 -5.40
CA ARG A 56 -7.44 -2.52 -5.99
C ARG A 56 -8.88 -2.03 -5.99
N GLU A 57 -9.60 -2.41 -7.03
CA GLU A 57 -11.03 -2.18 -7.10
C GLU A 57 -11.75 -2.99 -6.01
N GLY A 58 -12.73 -2.38 -5.34
CA GLY A 58 -13.49 -3.01 -4.26
C GLY A 58 -12.71 -3.23 -2.94
N LYS A 59 -11.47 -2.72 -2.83
CA LYS A 59 -10.70 -2.73 -1.58
C LYS A 59 -10.51 -1.31 -1.06
N SER A 60 -10.54 -1.16 0.26
CA SER A 60 -10.33 0.13 0.92
C SER A 60 -9.47 -0.03 2.17
N CYS A 61 -8.98 1.10 2.68
CA CYS A 61 -8.31 1.14 3.97
C CYS A 61 -9.25 0.67 5.10
N ASP A 62 -10.52 1.09 5.06
CA ASP A 62 -11.52 0.69 6.05
C ASP A 62 -11.72 -0.83 6.08
N LEU A 63 -11.78 -1.46 4.91
CA LEU A 63 -11.92 -2.91 4.80
C LEU A 63 -10.67 -3.63 5.34
N ALA A 64 -9.49 -3.11 5.04
CA ALA A 64 -8.23 -3.67 5.54
C ALA A 64 -8.13 -3.61 7.07
N ILE A 65 -8.55 -2.48 7.66
CA ILE A 65 -8.58 -2.30 9.11
C ILE A 65 -9.65 -3.18 9.74
N HIS A 66 -10.84 -3.26 9.13
CA HIS A 66 -11.94 -4.06 9.62
C HIS A 66 -11.54 -5.54 9.74
N HIS A 67 -11.02 -6.15 8.68
CA HIS A 67 -10.56 -7.54 8.72
C HIS A 67 -9.43 -7.77 9.73
N LEU A 68 -8.50 -6.81 9.87
CA LEU A 68 -7.44 -6.90 10.87
C LEU A 68 -8.01 -6.92 12.30
N ILE A 69 -8.95 -6.02 12.60
CA ILE A 69 -9.61 -5.94 13.90
C ILE A 69 -10.42 -7.22 14.19
N GLU A 70 -11.14 -7.75 13.21
CA GLU A 70 -11.86 -9.01 13.35
C GLU A 70 -10.91 -10.17 13.65
N THR A 71 -9.81 -10.28 12.91
CA THR A 71 -8.78 -11.30 13.14
C THR A 71 -8.21 -11.20 14.56
N ILE A 72 -7.93 -9.98 15.04
CA ILE A 72 -7.50 -9.73 16.42
C ILE A 72 -8.57 -10.21 17.42
N LYS A 73 -9.84 -9.84 17.23
CA LYS A 73 -10.95 -10.21 18.12
C LYS A 73 -11.14 -11.73 18.20
N ILE A 74 -10.99 -12.44 17.09
CA ILE A 74 -11.13 -13.89 17.02
C ILE A 74 -9.99 -14.60 17.77
N ARG A 75 -8.75 -14.09 17.69
CA ARG A 75 -7.56 -14.77 18.22
C ARG A 75 -7.17 -14.36 19.65
N MET A 76 -7.47 -13.12 20.06
CA MET A 76 -7.13 -12.59 21.39
C MET A 76 -7.72 -13.38 22.58
N PRO A 77 -8.85 -14.10 22.49
CA PRO A 77 -9.35 -14.91 23.60
C PRO A 77 -8.34 -15.96 24.08
N SER A 78 -7.68 -16.65 23.15
CA SER A 78 -6.80 -17.81 23.42
C SER A 78 -5.31 -17.49 23.34
N GLU A 79 -4.91 -16.47 22.57
CA GLU A 79 -3.50 -16.22 22.24
C GLU A 79 -3.08 -14.78 22.56
N HIS A 80 -1.81 -14.63 22.95
CA HIS A 80 -1.15 -13.33 22.92
C HIS A 80 -0.84 -13.00 21.47
N LEU A 81 -1.03 -11.74 21.07
CA LEU A 81 -0.84 -11.32 19.68
C LEU A 81 0.26 -10.27 19.60
N ALA A 82 1.07 -10.37 18.56
CA ALA A 82 2.01 -9.33 18.15
C ALA A 82 1.53 -8.78 16.81
N LEU A 83 1.14 -7.50 16.80
CA LEU A 83 0.87 -6.74 15.59
C LEU A 83 2.14 -5.99 15.22
N VAL A 84 2.76 -6.34 14.10
CA VAL A 84 4.00 -5.72 13.62
C VAL A 84 3.73 -5.01 12.30
N SER A 85 4.02 -3.71 12.26
CA SER A 85 3.99 -2.89 11.06
C SER A 85 5.42 -2.76 10.52
N LEU A 86 5.58 -3.09 9.24
CA LEU A 86 6.83 -3.00 8.51
C LEU A 86 6.73 -1.89 7.46
N ASP A 87 7.79 -1.09 7.37
CA ASP A 87 7.90 0.05 6.45
C ASP A 87 8.99 -0.27 5.41
N ILE A 88 8.61 -0.36 4.14
CA ILE A 88 9.56 -0.61 3.04
C ILE A 88 10.19 0.71 2.63
N LYS A 89 11.52 0.75 2.56
CA LYS A 89 12.27 1.97 2.27
C LYS A 89 12.16 2.33 0.79
N SER A 90 11.59 3.51 0.50
CA SER A 90 11.52 4.09 -0.85
C SER A 90 10.97 3.10 -1.87
N ALA A 91 9.80 2.53 -1.59
CA ALA A 91 9.21 1.41 -2.30
C ALA A 91 9.26 1.55 -3.84
N PHE A 92 8.36 2.31 -4.46
CA PHE A 92 8.27 2.44 -5.91
C PHE A 92 9.58 2.82 -6.61
N ASP A 93 10.52 3.49 -5.91
CA ASP A 93 11.83 3.88 -6.44
C ASP A 93 12.86 2.73 -6.46
N THR A 94 12.70 1.76 -5.56
CA THR A 94 13.67 0.66 -5.33
C THR A 94 13.32 -0.64 -6.03
N MET A 95 12.14 -0.74 -6.65
CA MET A 95 11.72 -1.93 -7.39
C MET A 95 12.74 -2.33 -8.47
N ASN A 96 13.20 -3.59 -8.41
CA ASN A 96 14.19 -4.13 -9.32
C ASN A 96 13.51 -4.76 -10.55
N TRP A 97 13.91 -4.29 -11.75
CA TRP A 97 13.33 -4.75 -13.02
C TRP A 97 13.63 -6.22 -13.33
N PRO A 98 14.88 -6.72 -13.26
CA PRO A 98 15.16 -8.16 -13.39
C PRO A 98 14.29 -9.06 -12.49
N VAL A 99 14.16 -8.72 -11.20
CA VAL A 99 13.30 -9.44 -10.26
C VAL A 99 11.84 -9.37 -10.70
N LEU A 100 11.35 -8.20 -11.11
CA LEU A 100 9.99 -8.04 -11.62
C LEU A 100 9.73 -8.97 -12.82
N PHE A 101 10.63 -9.01 -13.81
CA PHE A 101 10.45 -9.88 -14.97
C PHE A 101 10.47 -11.37 -14.62
N LYS A 102 11.34 -11.77 -13.68
CA LYS A 102 11.33 -13.14 -13.13
C LYS A 102 9.99 -13.47 -12.46
N THR A 103 9.41 -12.53 -11.72
CA THR A 103 8.08 -12.67 -11.10
C THR A 103 6.96 -12.73 -12.14
N LEU A 104 7.02 -11.93 -13.21
CA LEU A 104 6.05 -12.00 -14.30
C LEU A 104 6.10 -13.34 -15.04
N GLU A 105 7.30 -13.89 -15.21
CA GLU A 105 7.49 -15.22 -15.80
C GLU A 105 6.95 -16.34 -14.92
N SER A 106 7.22 -16.29 -13.61
CA SER A 106 6.71 -17.31 -12.68
C SER A 106 5.18 -17.31 -12.57
N TYR A 107 4.53 -16.15 -12.77
CA TYR A 107 3.07 -16.03 -12.85
C TYR A 107 2.50 -16.33 -14.25
N GLY A 108 3.33 -16.68 -15.24
CA GLY A 108 2.85 -17.07 -16.56
C GLY A 108 2.29 -15.92 -17.40
N PHE A 109 2.80 -14.70 -17.23
CA PHE A 109 2.30 -13.54 -17.98
C PHE A 109 2.50 -13.70 -19.50
N PRO A 110 1.45 -13.44 -20.30
CA PRO A 110 1.54 -13.34 -21.74
C PRO A 110 2.63 -12.36 -22.20
N ALA A 111 3.29 -12.68 -23.31
CA ALA A 111 4.35 -11.86 -23.89
C ALA A 111 3.93 -10.41 -24.13
N PHE A 112 2.67 -10.17 -24.51
CA PHE A 112 2.10 -8.83 -24.68
C PHE A 112 2.28 -7.94 -23.44
N PHE A 113 1.90 -8.43 -22.26
CA PHE A 113 2.01 -7.66 -21.01
C PHE A 113 3.48 -7.43 -20.64
N LYS A 114 4.32 -8.47 -20.75
CA LYS A 114 5.76 -8.38 -20.47
C LYS A 114 6.44 -7.36 -21.38
N ASN A 115 6.14 -7.40 -22.68
CA ASN A 115 6.70 -6.46 -23.67
C ASN A 115 6.28 -5.03 -23.36
N PHE A 116 5.00 -4.79 -23.05
CA PHE A 116 4.55 -3.45 -22.67
C PHE A 116 5.28 -2.94 -21.44
N ILE A 117 5.38 -3.75 -20.38
CA ILE A 117 6.09 -3.42 -19.13
C ILE A 117 7.59 -3.20 -19.39
N TYR A 118 8.20 -3.91 -20.34
CA TYR A 118 9.60 -3.79 -20.70
C TYR A 118 9.93 -2.50 -21.45
N PHE A 119 9.09 -2.13 -22.42
CA PHE A 119 9.27 -0.88 -23.17
C PHE A 119 8.79 0.36 -22.40
N TYR A 120 7.98 0.16 -21.37
CA TYR A 120 7.45 1.23 -20.51
C TYR A 120 8.53 2.16 -19.88
N PRO A 121 9.63 1.64 -19.29
CA PRO A 121 10.73 2.48 -18.78
C PRO A 121 11.79 2.81 -19.84
N LYS A 122 11.93 2.01 -20.90
CA LYS A 122 13.14 1.95 -21.74
C LYS A 122 13.48 3.22 -22.50
N ASN A 123 12.52 4.13 -22.70
CA ASN A 123 12.71 5.39 -23.43
C ASN A 123 12.41 6.63 -22.58
N ARG A 124 12.35 6.52 -21.24
CA ARG A 124 12.12 7.68 -20.37
C ARG A 124 13.42 8.23 -19.80
N ARG A 125 13.73 9.46 -20.19
CA ARG A 125 14.70 10.34 -19.52
C ARG A 125 13.93 11.27 -18.59
N VAL A 126 14.37 11.38 -17.34
CA VAL A 126 13.88 12.42 -16.42
C VAL A 126 14.69 13.66 -16.71
N PHE A 127 14.01 14.76 -17.02
CA PHE A 127 14.61 16.06 -17.24
C PHE A 127 14.40 16.90 -15.98
N TYR A 128 15.50 17.40 -15.42
CA TYR A 128 15.48 18.50 -14.46
C TYR A 128 15.94 19.75 -15.19
N THR A 129 15.02 20.68 -15.41
CA THR A 129 15.30 21.98 -16.01
C THR A 129 15.14 23.06 -14.95
N ASN A 130 16.20 23.81 -14.70
CA ASN A 130 16.15 25.14 -14.08
C ASN A 130 16.63 26.18 -15.11
N ASP A 131 16.43 27.47 -14.86
CA ASP A 131 16.74 28.59 -15.79
C ASP A 131 18.20 28.62 -16.30
N VAL A 132 19.09 27.82 -15.69
CA VAL A 132 20.53 27.78 -15.98
C VAL A 132 21.01 26.37 -16.40
N LEU A 133 20.21 25.31 -16.23
CA LEU A 133 20.70 23.93 -16.45
C LEU A 133 19.59 22.91 -16.77
N GLU A 134 19.84 22.09 -17.79
CA GLU A 134 19.05 20.91 -18.13
C GLU A 134 19.88 19.64 -17.87
N ILE A 135 19.45 18.85 -16.88
CA ILE A 135 20.06 17.54 -16.57
C ILE A 135 19.07 16.46 -16.97
N SER A 136 19.50 15.54 -17.83
CA SER A 136 18.73 14.33 -18.14
C SER A 136 19.35 13.09 -17.50
N ARG A 137 18.54 12.24 -16.86
CA ARG A 137 18.97 10.94 -16.34
C ARG A 137 18.09 9.83 -16.89
N SER A 138 18.72 8.70 -17.26
CA SER A 138 18.00 7.47 -17.59
C SER A 138 17.53 6.79 -16.31
N CYS A 139 16.26 6.37 -16.28
CA CYS A 139 15.70 5.61 -15.16
C CYS A 139 16.08 4.13 -15.27
N SER A 140 16.96 3.66 -14.40
CA SER A 140 17.38 2.25 -14.34
C SER A 140 16.66 1.43 -13.26
N LYS A 141 15.94 2.08 -12.33
CA LYS A 141 15.16 1.46 -11.25
C LYS A 141 13.88 2.25 -10.94
N GLY A 142 12.89 1.55 -10.40
CA GLY A 142 11.64 2.12 -9.94
C GLY A 142 10.63 2.52 -11.03
N CYS A 143 9.46 2.99 -10.60
CA CYS A 143 8.39 3.47 -11.47
C CYS A 143 8.30 5.00 -11.49
N PRO A 144 8.01 5.63 -12.64
CA PRO A 144 7.78 7.06 -12.72
C PRO A 144 6.61 7.50 -11.83
N GLN A 145 6.80 8.58 -11.08
CA GLN A 145 5.75 9.14 -10.25
C GLN A 145 4.59 9.68 -11.09
N GLY A 146 3.35 9.31 -10.74
CA GLY A 146 2.15 9.67 -11.52
C GLY A 146 1.84 8.72 -12.67
N SER A 147 2.59 7.62 -12.80
CA SER A 147 2.20 6.44 -13.58
C SER A 147 0.89 5.85 -13.07
N VAL A 148 -0.03 5.56 -13.98
CA VAL A 148 -1.31 4.93 -13.65
C VAL A 148 -1.13 3.42 -13.43
N ILE A 149 -0.13 2.80 -14.05
CA ILE A 149 0.12 1.34 -13.97
C ILE A 149 1.05 0.95 -12.81
N ALA A 150 1.89 1.87 -12.34
CA ALA A 150 2.89 1.59 -11.31
C ALA A 150 2.30 0.96 -10.03
N PRO A 151 1.16 1.43 -9.49
CA PRO A 151 0.56 0.80 -8.31
C PRO A 151 0.20 -0.67 -8.50
N THR A 152 -0.30 -1.04 -9.68
CA THR A 152 -0.61 -2.43 -10.01
C THR A 152 0.65 -3.28 -10.18
N ILE A 153 1.69 -2.72 -10.81
CA ILE A 153 2.99 -3.41 -10.94
C ILE A 153 3.60 -3.67 -9.57
N TRP A 154 3.53 -2.70 -8.65
CA TRP A 154 3.96 -2.88 -7.26
C TRP A 154 3.19 -4.01 -6.57
N ASN A 155 1.87 -4.05 -6.72
CA ASN A 155 1.06 -5.12 -6.15
C ASN A 155 1.47 -6.50 -6.67
N ILE A 156 1.81 -6.63 -7.96
CA ILE A 156 2.35 -7.88 -8.54
C ILE A 156 3.70 -8.23 -7.91
N TYR A 157 4.58 -7.23 -7.78
CA TYR A 157 5.94 -7.39 -7.27
C TYR A 157 5.98 -7.87 -5.81
N ILE A 158 5.22 -7.23 -4.93
CA ILE A 158 5.20 -7.51 -3.50
C ILE A 158 4.38 -8.77 -3.14
N ASN A 159 3.61 -9.28 -4.10
CA ASN A 159 2.63 -10.35 -3.89
C ASN A 159 3.22 -11.61 -3.25
N SER A 160 4.47 -11.97 -3.59
CA SER A 160 5.15 -13.16 -3.07
C SER A 160 5.48 -13.08 -1.58
N ILE A 161 5.39 -11.89 -0.96
CA ILE A 161 5.53 -11.74 0.49
C ILE A 161 4.26 -12.19 1.21
N LEU A 162 3.09 -11.97 0.62
CA LEU A 162 1.78 -12.22 1.22
C LEU A 162 1.40 -13.71 1.30
N ILE A 163 2.39 -14.61 1.23
CA ILE A 163 2.18 -16.05 1.30
C ILE A 163 1.62 -16.43 2.68
N ASN A 164 0.46 -17.07 2.67
CA ASN A 164 -0.37 -17.34 3.84
C ASN A 164 -0.31 -18.82 4.29
N ASP A 165 0.83 -19.48 4.08
CA ASP A 165 1.00 -20.93 4.33
C ASP A 165 1.12 -21.27 5.84
N ARG A 166 0.80 -20.34 6.74
CA ARG A 166 1.00 -20.50 8.18
C ARG A 166 -0.26 -20.07 8.95
N PRO A 167 -0.92 -20.98 9.70
CA PRO A 167 -2.13 -20.64 10.46
C PRO A 167 -1.86 -19.66 11.61
N ASP A 168 -0.62 -19.55 12.08
CA ASP A 168 -0.20 -18.64 13.15
C ASP A 168 0.22 -17.24 12.68
N LEU A 169 0.17 -16.98 11.37
CA LEU A 169 0.49 -15.71 10.74
C LEU A 169 -0.72 -15.21 9.95
N HIS A 170 -1.19 -14.01 10.26
CA HIS A 170 -1.99 -13.22 9.33
C HIS A 170 -1.13 -12.09 8.77
N ILE A 171 -1.04 -12.01 7.45
CA ILE A 171 -0.28 -10.99 6.73
C ILE A 171 -1.19 -10.25 5.77
N GLN A 172 -1.10 -8.92 5.78
CA GLN A 172 -1.81 -8.07 4.83
C GLN A 172 -0.95 -6.88 4.41
N ALA A 173 -1.16 -6.41 3.19
CA ALA A 173 -0.52 -5.21 2.69
C ALA A 173 -1.57 -4.18 2.24
N PHE A 174 -1.19 -2.92 2.38
CA PHE A 174 -1.81 -1.80 1.69
C PHE A 174 -0.70 -1.08 0.95
N ALA A 175 -0.56 -1.36 -0.36
CA ALA A 175 0.58 -0.87 -1.13
C ALA A 175 1.92 -1.34 -0.54
N ASP A 176 2.77 -0.43 -0.09
CA ASP A 176 4.07 -0.65 0.53
C ASP A 176 4.03 -0.84 2.05
N ASP A 177 2.90 -0.52 2.69
CA ASP A 177 2.68 -0.78 4.11
C ASP A 177 2.32 -2.25 4.33
N LEU A 178 3.11 -2.95 5.14
CA LEU A 178 2.92 -4.36 5.45
C LEU A 178 2.63 -4.55 6.94
N VAL A 179 1.59 -5.32 7.24
CA VAL A 179 1.15 -5.61 8.61
C VAL A 179 1.12 -7.12 8.84
N LEU A 180 1.73 -7.53 9.95
CA LEU A 180 1.79 -8.89 10.43
C LEU A 180 1.05 -9.02 11.75
N LEU A 181 0.24 -10.05 11.90
CA LEU A 181 -0.38 -10.42 13.15
C LEU A 181 0.00 -11.87 13.48
N ILE A 182 0.77 -12.03 14.55
CA ILE A 182 1.35 -13.32 14.97
C ILE A 182 0.80 -13.70 16.34
N GLY A 183 0.43 -14.98 16.50
CA GLY A 183 -0.12 -15.52 17.74
C GLY A 183 0.83 -16.45 18.51
N GLY A 184 0.77 -16.40 19.84
CA GLY A 184 1.46 -17.34 20.73
C GLY A 184 0.73 -17.53 22.05
N ARG A 185 0.73 -18.75 22.59
CA ARG A 185 0.03 -19.08 23.86
C ARG A 185 0.76 -18.54 25.08
N THR A 186 2.07 -18.34 24.97
CA THR A 186 2.90 -17.71 26.01
C THR A 186 3.68 -16.51 25.46
N ALA A 187 4.11 -15.61 26.33
CA ALA A 187 4.94 -14.47 25.94
C ALA A 187 6.26 -14.90 25.25
N ARG A 188 6.86 -16.00 25.71
CA ARG A 188 8.10 -16.57 25.14
C ARG A 188 7.86 -17.16 23.76
N GLU A 189 6.76 -17.89 23.59
CA GLU A 189 6.36 -18.44 22.30
C GLU A 189 6.08 -17.32 21.30
N LEU A 190 5.35 -16.28 21.70
CA LEU A 190 5.06 -15.12 20.86
C LEU A 190 6.35 -14.42 20.41
N GLU A 191 7.30 -14.20 21.32
CA GLU A 191 8.61 -13.62 21.01
C GLU A 191 9.38 -14.44 19.98
N ASN A 192 9.50 -15.76 20.20
CA ASN A 192 10.21 -16.66 19.31
C ASN A 192 9.58 -16.73 17.92
N LYS A 193 8.25 -16.94 17.85
CA LYS A 193 7.51 -17.02 16.59
C LYS A 193 7.62 -15.72 15.79
N THR A 194 7.43 -14.59 16.46
CA THR A 194 7.53 -13.28 15.82
C THR A 194 8.92 -13.06 15.24
N ASN A 195 9.98 -13.36 15.98
CA ASN A 195 11.36 -13.20 15.49
C ASN A 195 11.68 -14.13 14.30
N LEU A 196 11.20 -15.38 14.33
CA LEU A 196 11.37 -16.32 13.21
C LEU A 196 10.65 -15.85 11.94
N ILE A 197 9.42 -15.34 12.09
CA ILE A 197 8.63 -14.82 10.97
C ILE A 197 9.25 -13.54 10.42
N LEU A 198 9.71 -12.63 11.28
CA LEU A 198 10.38 -11.40 10.87
C LEU A 198 11.68 -11.66 10.12
N ALA A 199 12.46 -12.67 10.53
CA ALA A 199 13.64 -13.11 9.78
C ALA A 199 13.24 -13.62 8.39
N ALA A 200 12.29 -14.55 8.31
CA ALA A 200 11.86 -15.11 7.02
C ALA A 200 11.28 -14.06 6.06
N ILE A 201 10.52 -13.07 6.56
CA ILE A 201 10.01 -11.96 5.74
C ILE A 201 11.16 -11.04 5.32
N SER A 202 12.12 -10.79 6.21
CA SER A 202 13.30 -10.00 5.85
C SER A 202 14.13 -10.67 4.76
N ASP A 203 14.29 -11.99 4.79
CA ASP A 203 15.03 -12.73 3.76
C ASP A 203 14.28 -12.69 2.42
N LYS A 204 12.96 -12.90 2.43
CA LYS A 204 12.12 -12.73 1.23
C LYS A 204 12.17 -11.32 0.64
N LEU A 205 12.24 -10.30 1.48
CA LEU A 205 12.41 -8.92 1.02
C LEU A 205 13.76 -8.71 0.34
N GLU A 206 14.82 -9.36 0.83
CA GLU A 206 16.14 -9.32 0.17
C GLU A 206 16.15 -10.05 -1.17
N ASP A 207 15.45 -11.18 -1.29
CA ASP A 207 15.26 -11.86 -2.59
C ASP A 207 14.56 -10.94 -3.61
N LEU A 208 13.71 -10.04 -3.13
CA LEU A 208 13.06 -9.00 -3.91
C LEU A 208 13.90 -7.72 -4.05
N GLU A 209 15.16 -7.71 -3.62
CA GLU A 209 16.01 -6.51 -3.54
C GLU A 209 15.38 -5.31 -2.80
N LEU A 210 14.43 -5.55 -1.90
CA LEU A 210 13.79 -4.54 -1.08
C LEU A 210 14.47 -4.41 0.28
N LYS A 211 14.44 -3.21 0.84
CA LYS A 211 15.01 -2.92 2.18
C LYS A 211 13.94 -2.37 3.10
N LEU A 212 14.00 -2.76 4.37
CA LEU A 212 13.15 -2.20 5.41
C LEU A 212 13.76 -0.94 6.00
N SER A 213 12.90 0.03 6.30
CA SER A 213 13.18 1.16 7.18
C SER A 213 12.93 0.72 8.63
N ILE A 214 13.90 0.03 9.22
CA ILE A 214 13.80 -0.59 10.56
C ILE A 214 13.39 0.45 11.61
N GLU A 215 13.89 1.68 11.49
CA GLU A 215 13.59 2.81 12.37
C GLU A 215 12.13 3.27 12.35
N LYS A 216 11.39 2.95 11.27
CA LYS A 216 9.96 3.25 11.12
C LYS A 216 9.07 2.06 11.42
N CYS A 217 9.62 0.85 11.51
CA CYS A 217 8.88 -0.35 11.89
C CYS A 217 8.41 -0.24 13.34
N GLN A 218 7.20 -0.74 13.63
CA GLN A 218 6.58 -0.65 14.95
C GLN A 218 5.90 -1.96 15.32
N ALA A 219 5.85 -2.26 16.61
CA ALA A 219 5.13 -3.42 17.11
C ALA A 219 4.20 -3.04 18.26
N VAL A 220 3.08 -3.75 18.35
CA VAL A 220 2.10 -3.64 19.43
C VAL A 220 1.79 -5.05 19.92
N VAL A 221 1.71 -5.23 21.23
CA VAL A 221 1.46 -6.54 21.83
C VAL A 221 0.13 -6.53 22.57
N TYR A 222 -0.73 -7.48 22.21
CA TYR A 222 -2.01 -7.71 22.87
C TYR A 222 -1.92 -8.95 23.76
N ARG A 223 -2.37 -8.82 25.00
CA ARG A 223 -2.40 -9.94 25.93
C ARG A 223 -3.70 -10.73 25.79
N SER A 224 -3.59 -12.06 25.77
CA SER A 224 -4.77 -12.93 25.69
C SER A 224 -5.74 -12.69 26.84
N ILE A 225 -7.04 -12.72 26.54
CA ILE A 225 -8.10 -12.53 27.54
C ILE A 225 -8.07 -13.66 28.56
N ALA A 226 -7.80 -14.90 28.13
CA ALA A 226 -7.62 -16.03 29.04
C ALA A 226 -6.49 -15.79 30.05
N SER A 227 -5.35 -15.22 29.61
CA SER A 227 -4.23 -14.92 30.50
C SER A 227 -4.52 -13.75 31.43
N GLN A 228 -5.35 -12.76 31.03
CA GLN A 228 -5.69 -11.59 31.85
C GLN A 228 -6.24 -11.98 33.22
N LYS A 229 -7.12 -12.99 33.27
CA LYS A 229 -7.71 -13.54 34.50
C LYS A 229 -6.68 -14.02 35.53
N PHE A 230 -5.49 -14.41 35.07
CA PHE A 230 -4.40 -14.92 35.91
C PHE A 230 -3.36 -13.85 36.28
N SER A 231 -3.55 -12.58 35.90
CA SER A 231 -2.62 -11.52 36.30
C SER A 231 -3.05 -10.75 37.53
N LYS A 232 -2.04 -10.15 38.18
CA LYS A 232 -2.25 -9.08 39.14
C LYS A 232 -3.07 -7.96 38.47
N ARG A 233 -4.27 -7.70 39.02
CA ARG A 233 -5.18 -6.62 38.61
C ARG A 233 -5.70 -6.68 37.16
N ASN A 234 -5.87 -7.86 36.56
CA ASN A 234 -6.37 -8.01 35.18
C ASN A 234 -5.60 -7.16 34.15
N SER A 235 -4.27 -7.08 34.31
CA SER A 235 -3.40 -6.28 33.43
C SER A 235 -3.54 -6.67 31.96
N THR A 236 -3.72 -5.69 31.09
CA THR A 236 -3.73 -5.86 29.63
C THR A 236 -2.32 -5.97 29.03
N VAL A 237 -1.28 -5.73 29.83
CA VAL A 237 0.13 -5.79 29.43
C VAL A 237 0.78 -7.07 29.96
N LEU A 238 1.67 -7.67 29.16
CA LEU A 238 2.49 -8.81 29.57
C LEU A 238 3.52 -8.42 30.64
N ASN A 239 3.72 -9.28 31.64
CA ASN A 239 4.70 -9.06 32.71
C ASN A 239 6.13 -8.94 32.17
N ARG A 240 6.51 -9.82 31.23
CA ARG A 240 7.72 -9.70 30.43
C ARG A 240 7.34 -9.14 29.06
N LYS A 241 7.90 -7.98 28.71
CA LYS A 241 7.73 -7.41 27.37
C LYS A 241 8.54 -8.24 26.37
N PRO A 242 7.92 -8.78 25.31
CA PRO A 242 8.66 -9.49 24.28
C PRO A 242 9.57 -8.53 23.51
N THR A 243 10.72 -9.02 23.09
CA THR A 243 11.69 -8.26 22.29
C THR A 243 11.68 -8.77 20.85
N PHE A 244 11.22 -7.92 19.93
CA PHE A 244 11.20 -8.24 18.50
C PHE A 244 12.41 -7.67 17.78
N LYS A 245 13.05 -8.47 16.93
CA LYS A 245 14.29 -8.11 16.21
C LYS A 245 14.18 -8.42 14.73
N ILE A 246 14.72 -7.53 13.90
CA ILE A 246 14.99 -7.74 12.49
C ILE A 246 16.50 -7.56 12.29
N LYS A 247 17.21 -8.58 11.81
CA LYS A 247 18.67 -8.55 11.60
C LYS A 247 19.45 -7.95 12.78
N ASN A 248 19.16 -8.44 13.99
CA ASN A 248 19.73 -7.97 15.26
C ASN A 248 19.35 -6.55 15.72
N HIS A 249 18.55 -5.81 14.96
CA HIS A 249 18.00 -4.51 15.38
C HIS A 249 16.64 -4.69 16.06
N SER A 250 16.49 -4.15 17.27
CA SER A 250 15.25 -4.22 18.03
C SER A 250 14.19 -3.25 17.49
N ILE A 251 12.96 -3.72 17.31
CA ILE A 251 11.80 -2.90 16.95
C ILE A 251 11.19 -2.30 18.22
N LYS A 252 10.70 -1.05 18.15
CA LYS A 252 9.95 -0.43 19.24
C LYS A 252 8.59 -1.11 19.43
N ALA A 253 8.46 -1.85 20.55
CA ALA A 253 7.17 -2.37 21.01
C ALA A 253 6.44 -1.35 21.89
N LYS A 254 5.22 -0.97 21.50
CA LYS A 254 4.33 -0.06 22.25
C LYS A 254 3.26 -0.87 23.00
N ASN A 255 2.84 -0.34 24.15
CA ASN A 255 1.93 -1.02 25.07
C ASN A 255 0.44 -0.81 24.77
N MET A 256 0.06 0.29 24.10
CA MET A 256 -1.34 0.65 23.84
C MET A 256 -1.45 1.40 22.50
N VAL A 257 -2.57 1.19 21.82
CA VAL A 257 -3.00 2.00 20.67
C VAL A 257 -4.36 2.60 21.03
N GLY A 258 -4.44 3.94 21.07
CA GLY A 258 -5.72 4.64 21.02
C GLY A 258 -6.13 4.77 19.56
N LEU A 259 -7.27 4.18 19.18
CA LEU A 259 -7.91 4.45 17.90
C LEU A 259 -8.81 5.66 18.07
N SER A 260 -8.42 6.79 17.49
CA SER A 260 -9.23 8.00 17.47
C SER A 260 -9.73 8.21 16.05
N TRP A 261 -11.05 8.19 15.87
CA TRP A 261 -11.68 8.60 14.61
C TRP A 261 -11.49 10.10 14.44
N VAL A 262 -10.78 10.51 13.40
CA VAL A 262 -10.74 11.92 12.95
C VAL A 262 -11.62 11.99 11.71
N LYS A 263 -12.80 12.61 11.83
CA LYS A 263 -13.66 12.88 10.67
C LYS A 263 -12.94 13.88 9.77
N ALA A 264 -12.69 13.50 8.51
CA ALA A 264 -11.94 14.32 7.55
C ALA A 264 -12.64 15.64 7.09
N HIS A 265 -13.84 15.94 7.60
CA HIS A 265 -14.74 16.93 6.98
C HIS A 265 -15.28 18.01 7.93
N VAL A 266 -14.85 18.09 9.19
CA VAL A 266 -15.38 19.08 10.14
C VAL A 266 -14.25 19.73 10.92
N GLY A 267 -14.14 21.07 10.85
CA GLY A 267 -13.23 21.89 11.65
C GLY A 267 -11.97 22.37 10.93
N ILE A 268 -11.90 22.28 9.59
CA ILE A 268 -10.79 22.85 8.79
C ILE A 268 -11.33 24.08 8.05
N PRO A 269 -10.96 25.31 8.45
CA PRO A 269 -11.55 26.54 7.92
C PRO A 269 -11.46 26.67 6.39
N GLY A 270 -10.36 26.20 5.78
CA GLY A 270 -10.15 26.28 4.34
C GLY A 270 -11.07 25.36 3.52
N ASN A 271 -11.51 24.23 4.08
CA ASN A 271 -12.40 23.30 3.38
C ASN A 271 -13.86 23.70 3.54
N GLU A 272 -14.23 24.20 4.72
CA GLU A 272 -15.56 24.76 4.98
C GLU A 272 -15.82 25.99 4.09
N LEU A 273 -14.79 26.79 3.85
CA LEU A 273 -14.86 27.92 2.90
C LEU A 273 -15.03 27.43 1.46
N ALA A 274 -14.40 26.32 1.07
CA ALA A 274 -14.52 25.75 -0.27
C ALA A 274 -15.93 25.17 -0.51
N ASP A 275 -16.51 24.49 0.47
CA ASP A 275 -17.88 23.96 0.40
C ASP A 275 -18.92 25.09 0.37
N GLN A 276 -18.74 26.15 1.19
CA GLN A 276 -19.60 27.34 1.10
C GLN A 276 -19.57 27.98 -0.29
N GLN A 277 -18.40 28.08 -0.92
CA GLN A 277 -18.29 28.65 -2.26
C GLN A 277 -18.92 27.74 -3.33
N ALA A 278 -18.85 26.42 -3.16
CA ALA A 278 -19.50 25.46 -4.03
C ALA A 278 -21.03 25.52 -3.93
N GLU A 279 -21.59 25.70 -2.73
CA GLU A 279 -23.04 25.89 -2.52
C GLU A 279 -23.53 27.23 -3.09
N LEU A 280 -22.76 28.31 -2.93
CA LEU A 280 -23.11 29.63 -3.49
C LEU A 280 -23.17 29.62 -5.02
N ALA A 281 -22.29 28.85 -5.68
CA ALA A 281 -22.26 28.71 -7.13
C ALA A 281 -23.49 28.00 -7.73
N ILE A 282 -24.29 27.30 -6.92
CA ILE A 282 -25.54 26.66 -7.36
C ILE A 282 -26.68 27.69 -7.51
N THR A 283 -26.62 28.79 -6.76
CA THR A 283 -27.76 29.71 -6.60
C THR A 283 -27.63 30.99 -7.44
N SER A 284 -26.41 31.38 -7.82
CA SER A 284 -26.14 32.55 -8.65
C SER A 284 -25.10 32.25 -9.73
N GLY A 285 -25.54 32.08 -10.99
CA GLY A 285 -24.63 31.93 -12.12
C GLY A 285 -25.25 32.45 -13.42
N GLU A 286 -24.52 33.32 -14.12
CA GLU A 286 -24.85 33.72 -15.50
C GLU A 286 -24.62 32.55 -16.47
N LYS A 287 -25.50 32.43 -17.48
CA LYS A 287 -25.38 31.38 -18.51
C LYS A 287 -24.17 31.66 -19.41
N PHE A 288 -23.05 31.02 -19.07
CA PHE A 288 -21.90 30.90 -19.95
C PHE A 288 -22.11 29.74 -20.92
N VAL A 289 -21.97 29.97 -22.24
CA VAL A 289 -21.89 28.89 -23.23
C VAL A 289 -20.48 28.32 -23.16
N ILE A 290 -20.32 27.25 -22.40
CA ILE A 290 -19.04 26.56 -22.22
C ILE A 290 -18.93 25.50 -23.33
N PRO A 291 -17.88 25.53 -24.17
CA PRO A 291 -17.65 24.47 -25.16
C PRO A 291 -17.50 23.11 -24.45
N ALA A 292 -17.92 22.04 -25.13
CA ALA A 292 -18.05 20.71 -24.54
C ALA A 292 -16.81 20.34 -23.69
N PRO A 293 -17.00 20.04 -22.40
CA PRO A 293 -15.89 19.85 -21.49
C PRO A 293 -15.03 18.67 -21.93
N TYR A 294 -13.73 18.72 -21.62
CA TYR A 294 -12.78 17.66 -21.97
C TYR A 294 -13.26 16.25 -21.53
N SER A 295 -14.05 16.15 -20.45
CA SER A 295 -14.69 14.92 -20.00
C SER A 295 -15.67 14.32 -21.02
N HIS A 296 -16.42 15.17 -21.73
CA HIS A 296 -17.35 14.78 -22.79
C HIS A 296 -16.61 14.22 -24.01
N LEU A 297 -15.60 14.95 -24.50
CA LEU A 297 -14.72 14.48 -25.59
C LEU A 297 -13.99 13.19 -25.23
N LYS A 298 -13.52 13.08 -23.98
CA LYS A 298 -12.88 11.87 -23.45
C LYS A 298 -13.85 10.69 -23.39
N GLY A 299 -15.13 10.94 -23.05
CA GLY A 299 -16.17 9.91 -23.07
C GLY A 299 -16.44 9.39 -24.49
N LEU A 300 -16.57 10.30 -25.46
CA LEU A 300 -16.77 9.95 -26.87
C LEU A 300 -15.58 9.18 -27.45
N LEU A 301 -14.35 9.64 -27.21
CA LEU A 301 -13.13 8.95 -27.64
C LEU A 301 -12.99 7.57 -26.99
N LYS A 302 -13.28 7.46 -25.69
CA LYS A 302 -13.27 6.17 -24.98
C LYS A 302 -14.25 5.20 -25.61
N ASN A 303 -15.48 5.63 -25.88
CA ASN A 303 -16.51 4.77 -26.48
C ASN A 303 -16.15 4.36 -27.91
N TYR A 304 -15.64 5.30 -28.72
CA TYR A 304 -15.20 5.01 -30.08
C TYR A 304 -14.06 3.98 -30.12
N ILE A 305 -13.03 4.17 -29.28
CA ILE A 305 -11.86 3.28 -29.23
C ILE A 305 -12.25 1.90 -28.69
N VAL A 306 -13.09 1.83 -27.65
CA VAL A 306 -13.57 0.56 -27.10
C VAL A 306 -14.38 -0.22 -28.14
N ASN A 307 -15.24 0.44 -28.91
CA ASN A 307 -16.04 -0.21 -29.94
C ASN A 307 -15.17 -0.72 -31.10
N LYS A 308 -14.24 0.10 -31.60
CA LYS A 308 -13.28 -0.29 -32.64
C LYS A 308 -12.35 -1.45 -32.23
N TRP A 309 -12.02 -1.55 -30.94
CA TRP A 309 -11.11 -2.57 -30.42
C TRP A 309 -11.80 -3.92 -30.18
N ASN A 310 -13.12 -3.95 -29.98
CA ASN A 310 -13.89 -5.19 -29.82
C ASN A 310 -14.23 -5.87 -31.16
N GLU A 311 -13.90 -5.24 -32.29
CA GLU A 311 -14.12 -5.77 -33.65
C GLU A 311 -12.94 -6.66 -34.16
N TYR A 312 -11.88 -6.84 -33.36
CA TYR A 312 -10.72 -7.71 -33.64
C TYR A 312 -10.49 -8.71 -32.50
#